data_AF-A0A8I0L3P3-F1
#
_entry.id   AF-A0A8I0L3P3-F1
#
_cell.length_a   1.000
_cell.length_b   1.000
_cell.length_c   1.000
_cell.angle_alpha   90.00
_cell.angle_beta   90.00
_cell.angle_gamma   90.00
#
_symmetry.space_group_name_H-M   'P 1'
#
loop_
_entity.id
_entity.type
_entity.pdbx_description
1 polymer ?
#
loop_
_entity_poly.entity_id
_entity_poly.type
_entity_poly.pdbx_seq_one_letter_code
_entity_poly.pdbx_strand_id
1 'polypeptide(L)'
;MEQLNIPPKGTKPAKISKKKLRQEASSRPVTDEEADALMDAFFKGHPYVAAILGQCMVEYDLDTLLRFALKVDGAMWKRLIEPDGPLGTFSRKTTTAAALGLVSEITVSKLRTIRIIRNHFAHSQRLLRFNDAHIVAELKSTKFMKTKDEAEVESLMAFVAETNEAAGLTVYRRICDLAAAAIIKRHNRGIAAASRNLGRTFKKLQAEVTHNPFSFSQGSGGLSTLLRIPPQTGNAGPTSPTPQSPLSEFLRGLAVFPGLREGKED
;
A
#
# COMPACT_ATOMS: atom_id res chain seq x y z
N MET A 1 -8.69 43.77 11.99
CA MET A 1 -9.91 43.50 11.18
C MET A 1 -9.45 43.04 9.82
N GLU A 2 -9.44 41.73 9.60
CA GLU A 2 -8.98 41.11 8.35
C GLU A 2 -10.14 41.13 7.35
N GLN A 3 -10.00 41.87 6.25
CA GLN A 3 -11.04 41.99 5.24
C GLN A 3 -11.12 40.69 4.45
N LEU A 4 -12.20 39.92 4.65
CA LEU A 4 -12.53 38.74 3.85
C LEU A 4 -12.63 39.15 2.38
N ASN A 5 -11.68 38.68 1.58
CA ASN A 5 -11.65 38.89 0.14
C ASN A 5 -12.75 38.03 -0.53
N ILE A 6 -13.95 38.59 -0.64
CA ILE A 6 -15.08 37.92 -1.29
C ILE A 6 -14.87 38.00 -2.80
N PRO A 7 -14.76 36.86 -3.51
CA PRO A 7 -14.55 36.87 -4.96
C PRO A 7 -15.71 37.57 -5.68
N PRO A 8 -15.44 38.26 -6.82
CA PRO A 8 -16.43 39.02 -7.55
C PRO A 8 -17.61 38.14 -7.98
N LYS A 9 -18.83 38.56 -7.62
CA LYS A 9 -20.08 37.91 -8.02
C LYS A 9 -20.21 37.93 -9.54
N GLY A 10 -19.97 36.82 -10.23
CA GLY A 10 -20.32 36.70 -11.66
C GLY A 10 -19.54 35.68 -12.49
N THR A 11 -18.37 35.21 -12.04
CA THR A 11 -17.63 34.17 -12.77
C THR A 11 -18.23 32.80 -12.51
N LYS A 12 -18.92 32.25 -13.53
CA LYS A 12 -19.36 30.85 -13.49
C LYS A 12 -18.11 29.96 -13.35
N PRO A 13 -18.02 29.09 -12.34
CA PRO A 13 -16.87 28.20 -12.19
C PRO A 13 -16.76 27.31 -13.43
N ALA A 14 -15.55 27.20 -13.99
CA ALA A 14 -15.30 26.33 -15.12
C ALA A 14 -15.74 24.90 -14.78
N LYS A 15 -16.51 24.25 -15.67
CA LYS A 15 -16.93 22.85 -15.49
C LYS A 15 -15.71 21.94 -15.62
N ILE A 16 -15.06 21.63 -14.50
CA ILE A 16 -14.02 20.61 -14.44
C ILE A 16 -14.70 19.25 -14.62
N SER A 17 -14.24 18.44 -15.59
CA SER A 17 -14.80 17.11 -15.79
C SER A 17 -14.46 16.20 -14.60
N LYS A 18 -15.37 15.29 -14.23
CA LYS A 18 -15.13 14.31 -13.15
C LYS A 18 -13.84 13.51 -13.34
N LYS A 19 -13.48 13.25 -14.61
CA LYS A 19 -12.23 12.57 -14.98
C LYS A 19 -10.99 13.41 -14.64
N LYS A 20 -11.04 14.72 -14.88
CA LYS A 20 -9.95 15.65 -14.59
C LYS A 20 -9.76 15.81 -13.07
N LEU A 21 -10.83 15.95 -12.30
CA LEU A 21 -10.76 16.00 -10.83
C LEU A 21 -10.09 14.74 -10.23
N ARG A 22 -10.51 13.55 -10.68
CA ARG A 22 -9.91 12.29 -10.23
C ARG A 22 -8.43 12.21 -10.61
N GLN A 23 -8.09 12.65 -11.83
CA GLN A 23 -6.72 12.61 -12.31
C GLN A 23 -5.81 13.55 -11.51
N GLU A 24 -6.24 14.79 -11.28
CA GLU A 24 -5.50 15.77 -10.47
C GLU A 24 -5.25 15.24 -9.05
N ALA A 25 -6.30 14.77 -8.36
CA ALA A 25 -6.20 14.21 -7.02
C ALA A 25 -5.28 12.97 -6.96
N SER A 26 -5.29 12.12 -7.99
CA SER A 26 -4.45 10.90 -8.02
C SER A 26 -3.00 11.13 -8.41
N SER A 27 -2.69 12.27 -9.04
CA SER A 27 -1.39 12.53 -9.66
C SER A 27 -0.39 13.20 -8.72
N ARG A 28 -0.89 13.88 -7.68
CA ARG A 28 -0.05 14.53 -6.67
C ARG A 28 0.45 13.48 -5.67
N PRO A 29 1.76 13.45 -5.36
CA PRO A 29 2.24 12.64 -4.25
C PRO A 29 1.62 13.14 -2.94
N VAL A 30 1.21 12.21 -2.07
CA VAL A 30 0.72 12.53 -0.73
C VAL A 30 1.85 13.22 0.04
N THR A 31 1.58 14.38 0.64
CA THR A 31 2.59 15.06 1.48
C THR A 31 2.64 14.45 2.87
N ASP A 32 3.72 14.69 3.60
CA ASP A 32 3.91 14.15 4.95
C ASP A 32 2.80 14.64 5.90
N GLU A 33 2.37 15.90 5.76
CA GLU A 33 1.26 16.44 6.56
C GLU A 33 -0.09 15.80 6.21
N GLU A 34 -0.33 15.47 4.93
CA GLU A 34 -1.52 14.76 4.50
C GLU A 34 -1.51 13.31 5.01
N ALA A 35 -0.34 12.67 4.99
CA ALA A 35 -0.13 11.35 5.55
C ALA A 35 -0.45 11.33 7.06
N ASP A 36 0.11 12.27 7.82
CA ASP A 36 -0.12 12.40 9.26
C ASP A 36 -1.60 12.66 9.56
N ALA A 37 -2.26 13.53 8.81
CA ALA A 37 -3.69 13.79 8.96
C ALA A 37 -4.55 12.56 8.67
N LEU A 38 -4.19 11.76 7.66
CA LEU A 38 -4.87 10.50 7.36
C LEU A 38 -4.66 9.46 8.47
N MET A 39 -3.46 9.39 9.04
CA MET A 39 -3.17 8.51 10.19
C MET A 39 -3.95 8.95 11.42
N ASP A 40 -4.00 10.25 11.70
CA ASP A 40 -4.79 10.80 12.81
C ASP A 40 -6.27 10.47 12.66
N ALA A 41 -6.82 10.64 11.45
CA ALA A 41 -8.19 10.26 11.12
C ALA A 41 -8.41 8.73 11.25
N PHE A 42 -7.42 7.93 10.90
CA PHE A 42 -7.49 6.47 11.06
C PHE A 42 -7.46 6.05 12.54
N PHE A 43 -6.69 6.73 13.39
CA PHE A 43 -6.50 6.40 14.81
C PHE A 43 -7.53 7.03 15.76
N LYS A 44 -7.97 8.26 15.50
CA LYS A 44 -8.88 9.03 16.35
C LYS A 44 -10.28 9.19 15.75
N GLY A 45 -10.43 8.92 14.45
CA GLY A 45 -11.67 9.12 13.74
C GLY A 45 -12.74 8.07 14.04
N HIS A 46 -13.91 8.32 13.46
CA HIS A 46 -15.07 7.44 13.55
C HIS A 46 -14.77 6.03 12.98
N PRO A 47 -15.37 4.94 13.50
CA PRO A 47 -15.18 3.57 13.01
C PRO A 47 -15.25 3.41 11.49
N TYR A 48 -16.14 4.16 10.83
CA TYR A 48 -16.29 4.18 9.37
C TYR A 48 -15.05 4.69 8.66
N VAL A 49 -14.46 5.77 9.18
CA VAL A 49 -13.24 6.36 8.65
C VAL A 49 -12.11 5.35 8.78
N ALA A 50 -11.98 4.71 9.94
CA ALA A 50 -10.99 3.66 10.15
C ALA A 50 -11.17 2.48 9.17
N ALA A 51 -12.39 1.97 9.00
CA ALA A 51 -12.66 0.86 8.09
C ALA A 51 -12.29 1.19 6.63
N ILE A 52 -12.72 2.36 6.16
CA ILE A 52 -12.48 2.79 4.77
C ILE A 52 -11.00 3.08 4.54
N LEU A 53 -10.38 3.90 5.40
CA LEU A 53 -8.97 4.26 5.27
C LEU A 53 -8.07 3.03 5.40
N GLY A 54 -8.35 2.12 6.34
CA GLY A 54 -7.58 0.89 6.52
C GLY A 54 -7.50 0.05 5.25
N GLN A 55 -8.62 -0.12 4.53
CA GLN A 55 -8.57 -0.79 3.23
C GLN A 55 -7.79 0.02 2.19
N CYS A 56 -8.05 1.33 2.07
CA CYS A 56 -7.39 2.18 1.08
C CYS A 56 -5.86 2.13 1.20
N MET A 57 -5.35 2.12 2.43
CA MET A 57 -3.92 2.07 2.70
C MET A 57 -3.31 0.71 2.31
N VAL A 58 -3.95 -0.39 2.70
CA VAL A 58 -3.50 -1.74 2.32
C VAL A 58 -3.61 -1.97 0.81
N GLU A 59 -4.63 -1.41 0.17
CA GLU A 59 -4.81 -1.46 -1.28
C GLU A 59 -3.71 -0.72 -2.03
N TYR A 60 -3.25 0.43 -1.51
CA TYR A 60 -2.12 1.17 -2.06
C TYR A 60 -0.82 0.34 -2.07
N ASP A 61 -0.52 -0.34 -0.95
CA ASP A 61 0.65 -1.21 -0.86
C ASP A 61 0.53 -2.41 -1.83
N LEU A 62 -0.67 -2.97 -1.95
CA LEU A 62 -0.96 -4.07 -2.87
C LEU A 62 -0.78 -3.65 -4.34
N ASP A 63 -1.22 -2.45 -4.70
CA ASP A 63 -1.02 -1.87 -6.01
C ASP A 63 0.45 -1.68 -6.34
N THR A 64 1.23 -1.18 -5.39
CA THR A 64 2.68 -1.01 -5.53
C THR A 64 3.38 -2.35 -5.77
N LEU A 65 3.00 -3.38 -5.00
CA LEU A 65 3.52 -4.74 -5.16
C LEU A 65 3.17 -5.33 -6.54
N LEU A 66 1.90 -5.23 -6.97
CA LEU A 66 1.44 -5.75 -8.26
C LEU A 66 2.11 -5.03 -9.42
N ARG A 67 2.19 -3.70 -9.37
CA ARG A 67 2.84 -2.89 -10.41
C ARG A 67 4.32 -3.27 -10.56
N PHE A 68 5.03 -3.46 -9.45
CA PHE A 68 6.41 -3.93 -9.46
C PHE A 68 6.55 -5.34 -10.07
N ALA A 69 5.67 -6.27 -9.68
CA ALA A 69 5.73 -7.65 -10.15
C ALA A 69 5.42 -7.80 -11.65
N LEU A 70 4.43 -7.05 -12.16
CA LEU A 70 3.99 -7.12 -13.55
C LEU A 70 4.91 -6.37 -14.52
N LYS A 71 5.76 -5.47 -14.02
CA LYS A 71 6.69 -4.65 -14.83
C LYS A 71 5.99 -3.92 -16.00
N VAL A 72 4.77 -3.44 -15.75
CA VAL A 72 3.97 -2.72 -16.75
C VAL A 72 4.24 -1.22 -16.68
N ASP A 73 4.18 -0.56 -17.83
CA ASP A 73 4.27 0.90 -17.91
C ASP A 73 3.04 1.59 -17.29
N GLY A 74 3.09 2.92 -17.18
CA GLY A 74 2.00 3.70 -16.57
C GLY A 74 0.69 3.65 -17.35
N ALA A 75 0.75 3.57 -18.69
CA ALA A 75 -0.45 3.57 -19.55
C ALA A 75 -1.19 2.23 -19.47
N MET A 76 -0.46 1.12 -19.52
CA MET A 76 -0.97 -0.22 -19.31
C MET A 76 -1.48 -0.38 -17.89
N TRP A 77 -0.72 0.07 -16.87
CA TRP A 77 -1.17 0.02 -15.48
C TRP A 77 -2.52 0.71 -15.30
N LYS A 78 -2.68 1.90 -15.88
CA LYS A 78 -3.95 2.65 -15.86
C LYS A 78 -5.12 1.83 -16.43
N ARG A 79 -4.93 1.14 -17.55
CA ARG A 79 -5.96 0.25 -18.14
C ARG A 79 -6.26 -0.96 -17.26
N LEU A 80 -5.24 -1.52 -16.60
CA LEU A 80 -5.43 -2.67 -15.71
C LEU A 80 -6.30 -2.32 -14.50
N ILE A 81 -6.11 -1.12 -13.92
CA ILE A 81 -6.82 -0.66 -12.72
C ILE A 81 -8.12 0.11 -13.01
N GLU A 82 -8.51 0.28 -14.27
CA GLU A 82 -9.81 0.85 -14.61
C GLU A 82 -10.94 0.03 -13.96
N PRO A 83 -12.12 0.62 -13.66
CA PRO A 83 -13.20 -0.09 -12.96
C PRO A 83 -13.58 -1.44 -13.59
N ASP A 84 -13.62 -1.49 -14.92
CA ASP A 84 -13.90 -2.72 -15.68
C ASP A 84 -12.65 -3.55 -15.98
N GLY A 85 -11.48 -3.03 -15.62
CA GLY A 85 -10.19 -3.66 -15.82
C GLY A 85 -9.95 -4.89 -14.93
N PRO A 86 -8.97 -5.73 -15.30
CA PRO A 86 -8.65 -6.96 -14.58
C PRO A 86 -8.19 -6.73 -13.14
N LEU A 87 -7.69 -5.54 -12.79
CA LEU A 87 -7.29 -5.14 -11.44
C LEU A 87 -8.16 -4.01 -10.88
N GLY A 88 -9.35 -3.77 -11.47
CA GLY A 88 -10.22 -2.64 -11.11
C GLY A 88 -10.84 -2.68 -9.71
N THR A 89 -10.75 -3.82 -9.01
CA THR A 89 -11.32 -3.99 -7.67
C THR A 89 -10.32 -4.62 -6.72
N PHE A 90 -10.44 -4.29 -5.43
CA PHE A 90 -9.64 -4.86 -4.35
C PHE A 90 -9.65 -6.40 -4.34
N SER A 91 -10.82 -7.02 -4.59
CA SER A 91 -10.93 -8.48 -4.71
C SER A 91 -10.08 -9.02 -5.86
N ARG A 92 -10.20 -8.43 -7.05
CA ARG A 92 -9.43 -8.87 -8.22
C ARG A 92 -7.92 -8.73 -7.97
N LYS A 93 -7.48 -7.61 -7.40
CA LYS A 93 -6.08 -7.40 -7.00
C LYS A 93 -5.59 -8.47 -6.03
N THR A 94 -6.39 -8.80 -5.01
CA THR A 94 -6.06 -9.84 -4.02
C THR A 94 -5.92 -11.21 -4.69
N THR A 95 -6.88 -11.59 -5.55
CA THR A 95 -6.84 -12.86 -6.29
C THR A 95 -5.64 -12.93 -7.24
N THR A 96 -5.34 -11.86 -7.98
CA THR A 96 -4.18 -11.82 -8.86
C THR A 96 -2.87 -11.93 -8.09
N ALA A 97 -2.74 -11.20 -6.97
CA ALA A 97 -1.54 -11.28 -6.14
C ALA A 97 -1.32 -12.68 -5.55
N ALA A 98 -2.41 -13.37 -5.17
CA ALA A 98 -2.36 -14.75 -4.69
C ALA A 98 -1.95 -15.73 -5.82
N ALA A 99 -2.57 -15.60 -7.00
CA ALA A 99 -2.28 -16.45 -8.16
C ALA A 99 -0.81 -16.31 -8.63
N LEU A 100 -0.23 -15.12 -8.49
CA LEU A 100 1.18 -14.86 -8.79
C LEU A 100 2.15 -15.28 -7.66
N GLY A 101 1.66 -15.83 -6.55
CA GLY A 101 2.49 -16.19 -5.39
C GLY A 101 3.18 -14.98 -4.74
N LEU A 102 2.56 -13.80 -4.85
CA LEU A 102 3.08 -12.58 -4.22
C LEU A 102 2.66 -12.49 -2.76
N VAL A 103 1.44 -12.93 -2.43
CA VAL A 103 0.93 -12.97 -1.07
C VAL A 103 0.66 -14.41 -0.65
N SER A 104 0.82 -14.71 0.65
CA SER A 104 0.51 -16.04 1.20
C SER A 104 -0.99 -16.18 1.46
N GLU A 105 -1.47 -17.41 1.60
CA GLU A 105 -2.88 -17.70 1.95
C GLU A 105 -3.33 -16.98 3.24
N ILE A 106 -2.41 -16.77 4.18
CA ILE A 106 -2.69 -16.09 5.45
C ILE A 106 -2.85 -14.59 5.23
N THR A 107 -2.03 -13.99 4.36
CA THR A 107 -2.24 -12.61 3.91
C THR A 107 -3.54 -12.47 3.13
N VAL A 108 -3.90 -13.43 2.27
CA VAL A 108 -5.19 -13.44 1.55
C VAL A 108 -6.37 -13.45 2.52
N SER A 109 -6.30 -14.27 3.58
CA SER A 109 -7.33 -14.27 4.63
C SER A 109 -7.51 -12.89 5.26
N LYS A 110 -6.41 -12.21 5.60
CA LYS A 110 -6.43 -10.84 6.18
C LYS A 110 -7.05 -9.83 5.22
N LEU A 111 -6.63 -9.84 3.95
CA LEU A 111 -7.19 -8.97 2.90
C LEU A 111 -8.69 -9.23 2.72
N ARG A 112 -9.12 -10.49 2.74
CA ARG A 112 -10.55 -10.84 2.67
C ARG A 112 -11.34 -10.25 3.83
N THR A 113 -10.85 -10.37 5.07
CA THR A 113 -11.49 -9.77 6.25
C THR A 113 -11.62 -8.25 6.11
N ILE A 114 -10.53 -7.57 5.74
CA ILE A 114 -10.51 -6.12 5.54
C ILE A 114 -11.60 -5.69 4.55
N ARG A 115 -11.68 -6.37 3.41
CA ARG A 115 -12.70 -6.10 2.39
C ARG A 115 -14.13 -6.28 2.91
N ILE A 116 -14.39 -7.38 3.61
CA ILE A 116 -15.75 -7.70 4.11
C ILE A 116 -16.17 -6.61 5.10
N ILE A 117 -15.32 -6.32 6.08
CA ILE A 117 -15.58 -5.29 7.10
C ILE A 117 -15.79 -3.93 6.44
N ARG A 118 -14.89 -3.49 5.54
CA ARG A 118 -15.07 -2.22 4.83
C ARG A 118 -16.39 -2.16 4.09
N ASN A 119 -16.76 -3.23 3.40
CA ASN A 119 -18.02 -3.28 2.64
C ASN A 119 -19.24 -3.15 3.56
N HIS A 120 -19.22 -3.76 4.75
CA HIS A 120 -20.28 -3.57 5.74
C HIS A 120 -20.39 -2.10 6.16
N PHE A 121 -19.27 -1.46 6.52
CA PHE A 121 -19.25 -0.04 6.89
C PHE A 121 -19.68 0.88 5.73
N ALA A 122 -19.24 0.62 4.51
CA ALA A 122 -19.51 1.48 3.35
C ALA A 122 -20.96 1.37 2.82
N HIS A 123 -21.63 0.24 3.03
CA HIS A 123 -22.96 -0.03 2.46
C HIS A 123 -24.08 -0.13 3.50
N SER A 124 -23.77 -0.03 4.80
CA SER A 124 -24.79 -0.02 5.83
C SER A 124 -25.53 1.30 5.88
N GLN A 125 -26.87 1.23 5.94
CA GLN A 125 -27.73 2.38 6.24
C GLN A 125 -27.82 2.70 7.73
N ARG A 126 -27.35 1.78 8.59
CA ARG A 126 -27.35 1.91 10.05
C ARG A 126 -25.94 2.18 10.55
N LEU A 127 -25.84 2.88 11.68
CA LEU A 127 -24.58 3.11 12.38
C LEU A 127 -24.01 1.78 12.89
N LEU A 128 -22.94 1.29 12.25
CA LEU A 128 -22.21 0.09 12.64
C LEU A 128 -21.06 0.42 13.60
N ARG A 129 -20.71 -0.55 14.43
CA ARG A 129 -19.59 -0.51 15.37
C ARG A 129 -18.75 -1.77 15.25
N PHE A 130 -17.50 -1.71 15.72
CA PHE A 130 -16.60 -2.86 15.67
C PHE A 130 -16.93 -3.97 16.68
N ASN A 131 -17.84 -3.72 17.64
CA ASN A 131 -18.38 -4.72 18.55
C ASN A 131 -19.68 -5.37 18.04
N ASP A 132 -20.17 -5.01 16.86
CA ASP A 132 -21.33 -5.66 16.26
C ASP A 132 -21.03 -7.14 15.99
N ALA A 133 -21.99 -8.03 16.32
CA ALA A 133 -21.79 -9.48 16.29
C ALA A 133 -21.24 -10.01 14.95
N HIS A 134 -21.72 -9.47 13.82
CA HIS A 134 -21.25 -9.85 12.49
C HIS A 134 -19.81 -9.41 12.21
N ILE A 135 -19.41 -8.22 12.67
CA ILE A 135 -18.03 -7.72 12.52
C ILE A 135 -17.08 -8.54 13.39
N VAL A 136 -17.48 -8.84 14.63
CA VAL A 136 -16.69 -9.69 15.53
C VAL A 136 -16.51 -11.10 14.98
N ALA A 137 -17.55 -11.68 14.37
CA ALA A 137 -17.47 -12.98 13.72
C ALA A 137 -16.45 -12.98 12.57
N GLU A 138 -16.48 -11.95 11.72
CA GLU A 138 -15.52 -11.80 10.62
C GLU A 138 -14.09 -11.61 11.13
N LEU A 139 -13.90 -10.76 12.15
CA LEU A 139 -12.62 -10.57 12.81
C LEU A 139 -12.05 -11.91 13.31
N LYS A 140 -12.85 -12.70 14.05
CA LYS A 140 -12.46 -14.02 14.59
C LYS A 140 -12.17 -15.06 13.52
N SER A 141 -12.82 -14.97 12.35
CA SER A 141 -12.59 -15.90 11.24
C SER A 141 -11.23 -15.72 10.54
N THR A 142 -10.54 -14.60 10.82
CA THR A 142 -9.27 -14.26 10.19
C THR A 142 -8.18 -15.25 10.58
N LYS A 143 -7.48 -15.80 9.60
CA LYS A 143 -6.37 -16.73 9.85
C LYS A 143 -5.11 -15.98 10.29
N PHE A 144 -4.45 -16.51 11.31
CA PHE A 144 -3.18 -16.02 11.85
C PHE A 144 -2.09 -17.11 11.88
N MET A 145 -0.83 -16.69 11.91
CA MET A 145 0.39 -17.43 11.60
C MET A 145 1.23 -17.83 12.84
N LYS A 146 0.74 -18.10 14.06
CA LYS A 146 1.59 -18.46 15.23
C LYS A 146 2.90 -17.63 15.36
N THR A 147 2.85 -16.32 15.12
CA THR A 147 3.95 -15.40 15.42
C THR A 147 3.66 -14.63 16.71
N LYS A 148 4.69 -13.98 17.29
CA LYS A 148 4.52 -13.18 18.52
C LYS A 148 3.47 -12.08 18.35
N ASP A 149 3.49 -11.39 17.21
CA ASP A 149 2.52 -10.32 16.88
C ASP A 149 1.08 -10.85 16.78
N GLU A 150 0.91 -12.15 16.52
CA GLU A 150 -0.39 -12.75 16.32
C GLU A 150 -0.98 -13.36 17.59
N ALA A 151 -0.13 -13.79 18.53
CA ALA A 151 -0.55 -14.12 19.88
C ALA A 151 -1.14 -12.89 20.60
N GLU A 152 -0.60 -11.70 20.32
CA GLU A 152 -1.17 -10.43 20.80
C GLU A 152 -2.57 -10.19 20.22
N VAL A 153 -2.76 -10.41 18.91
CA VAL A 153 -4.08 -10.31 18.28
C VAL A 153 -5.06 -11.33 18.84
N GLU A 154 -4.62 -12.56 19.06
CA GLU A 154 -5.45 -13.62 19.63
C GLU A 154 -5.89 -13.30 21.07
N SER A 155 -4.97 -12.74 21.87
CA SER A 155 -5.29 -12.21 23.20
C SER A 155 -6.32 -11.09 23.10
N LEU A 156 -6.11 -10.09 22.23
CA LEU A 156 -7.07 -9.01 22.01
C LEU A 156 -8.44 -9.53 21.52
N MET A 157 -8.48 -10.52 20.64
CA MET A 157 -9.71 -11.14 20.14
C MET A 157 -10.54 -11.81 21.23
N ALA A 158 -9.90 -12.34 22.28
CA ALA A 158 -10.61 -12.85 23.45
C ALA A 158 -11.38 -11.72 24.15
N PHE A 159 -10.75 -10.55 24.30
CA PHE A 159 -11.39 -9.36 24.89
C PHE A 159 -12.45 -8.71 24.00
N VAL A 160 -12.37 -8.85 22.67
CA VAL A 160 -13.40 -8.35 21.74
C VAL A 160 -14.77 -8.98 22.01
N ALA A 161 -14.82 -10.19 22.57
CA ALA A 161 -16.09 -10.85 22.91
C ALA A 161 -16.87 -10.12 24.02
N GLU A 162 -16.21 -9.31 24.84
CA GLU A 162 -16.80 -8.68 26.04
C GLU A 162 -17.29 -7.24 25.80
N THR A 163 -17.75 -6.93 24.58
CA THR A 163 -18.46 -5.68 24.18
C THR A 163 -17.63 -4.40 24.01
N ASN A 164 -16.30 -4.45 24.15
CA ASN A 164 -15.48 -3.25 23.98
C ASN A 164 -15.25 -2.87 22.50
N GLU A 165 -15.92 -1.81 22.04
CA GLU A 165 -15.76 -1.25 20.69
C GLU A 165 -14.31 -0.89 20.36
N ALA A 166 -13.56 -0.35 21.33
CA ALA A 166 -12.16 0.02 21.14
C ALA A 166 -11.28 -1.22 20.88
N ALA A 167 -11.60 -2.37 21.48
CA ALA A 167 -10.89 -3.62 21.23
C ALA A 167 -11.09 -4.08 19.78
N GLY A 168 -12.34 -4.08 19.29
CA GLY A 168 -12.63 -4.51 17.91
C GLY A 168 -11.96 -3.62 16.87
N LEU A 169 -11.95 -2.30 17.11
CA LEU A 169 -11.24 -1.34 16.27
C LEU A 169 -9.72 -1.58 16.30
N THR A 170 -9.14 -1.82 17.48
CA THR A 170 -7.71 -2.10 17.64
C THR A 170 -7.29 -3.35 16.89
N VAL A 171 -8.09 -4.42 17.01
CA VAL A 171 -7.87 -5.66 16.26
C VAL A 171 -7.93 -5.42 14.75
N TYR A 172 -8.93 -4.69 14.26
CA TYR A 172 -9.03 -4.37 12.84
C TYR A 172 -7.81 -3.61 12.32
N ARG A 173 -7.35 -2.60 13.07
CA ARG A 173 -6.12 -1.85 12.75
C ARG A 173 -4.92 -2.78 12.67
N ARG A 174 -4.75 -3.65 13.66
CA ARG A 174 -3.66 -4.62 13.69
C ARG A 174 -3.70 -5.59 12.51
N ILE A 175 -4.89 -6.01 12.07
CA ILE A 175 -5.04 -6.81 10.83
C ILE A 175 -4.57 -6.03 9.60
N CYS A 176 -4.91 -4.75 9.49
CA CYS A 176 -4.45 -3.88 8.41
C CYS A 176 -2.92 -3.75 8.42
N ASP A 177 -2.33 -3.47 9.58
CA ASP A 177 -0.88 -3.31 9.73
C ASP A 177 -0.13 -4.60 9.37
N LEU A 178 -0.61 -5.75 9.83
CA LEU A 178 -0.01 -7.05 9.52
C LEU A 178 -0.12 -7.38 8.03
N ALA A 179 -1.23 -7.03 7.38
CA ALA A 179 -1.38 -7.20 5.94
C ALA A 179 -0.43 -6.29 5.15
N ALA A 180 -0.37 -5.00 5.49
CA ALA A 180 0.54 -4.01 4.89
C ALA A 180 2.00 -4.44 5.06
N ALA A 181 2.42 -4.78 6.29
CA ALA A 181 3.77 -5.22 6.59
C ALA A 181 4.18 -6.46 5.77
N ALA A 182 3.27 -7.43 5.61
CA ALA A 182 3.53 -8.62 4.79
C ALA A 182 3.75 -8.26 3.31
N ILE A 183 2.93 -7.36 2.77
CA ILE A 183 3.01 -6.87 1.38
C ILE A 183 4.32 -6.09 1.16
N ILE A 184 4.63 -5.13 2.03
CA ILE A 184 5.84 -4.30 1.97
C ILE A 184 7.09 -5.18 2.08
N LYS A 185 7.11 -6.13 3.02
CA LYS A 185 8.23 -7.08 3.18
C LYS A 185 8.45 -7.90 1.91
N ARG A 186 7.37 -8.33 1.23
CA ARG A 186 7.48 -9.03 -0.06
C ARG A 186 8.05 -8.12 -1.14
N HIS A 187 7.55 -6.89 -1.24
CA HIS A 187 8.01 -5.90 -2.23
C HIS A 187 9.51 -5.61 -2.06
N ASN A 188 9.96 -5.33 -0.84
CA ASN A 188 11.36 -5.06 -0.52
C ASN A 188 12.28 -6.25 -0.83
N ARG A 189 11.83 -7.49 -0.60
CA ARG A 189 12.57 -8.69 -1.02
C ARG A 189 12.71 -8.77 -2.54
N GLY A 190 11.68 -8.37 -3.29
CA GLY A 190 11.72 -8.25 -4.74
C GLY A 190 12.77 -7.24 -5.22
N ILE A 191 12.76 -6.04 -4.64
CA ILE A 191 13.76 -5.00 -4.93
C ILE A 191 15.18 -5.48 -4.61
N ALA A 192 15.39 -6.05 -3.42
CA ALA A 192 16.70 -6.55 -3.01
C ALA A 192 17.20 -7.71 -3.91
N ALA A 193 16.31 -8.57 -4.39
CA ALA A 193 16.65 -9.60 -5.37
C ALA A 193 17.04 -9.00 -6.73
N ALA A 194 16.29 -8.01 -7.22
CA ALA A 194 16.59 -7.32 -8.47
C ALA A 194 17.94 -6.58 -8.41
N SER A 195 18.21 -5.87 -7.32
CA SER A 195 19.48 -5.17 -7.10
C SER A 195 20.68 -6.13 -7.09
N ARG A 196 20.58 -7.27 -6.40
CA ARG A 196 21.63 -8.31 -6.39
C ARG A 196 21.90 -8.87 -7.79
N ASN A 197 20.86 -9.09 -8.58
CA ASN A 197 21.02 -9.56 -9.96
C ASN A 197 21.72 -8.54 -10.84
N LEU A 198 21.36 -7.25 -10.72
CA LEU A 198 22.02 -6.17 -11.45
C LEU A 198 23.51 -6.06 -11.07
N GLY A 199 23.82 -6.12 -9.77
CA GLY A 199 25.21 -6.09 -9.29
C GLY A 199 26.05 -7.27 -9.80
N ARG A 200 25.44 -8.46 -9.94
CA ARG A 200 26.11 -9.62 -10.57
C ARG A 200 26.39 -9.39 -12.05
N THR A 201 25.44 -8.84 -12.79
CA THR A 201 25.62 -8.50 -14.22
C THR A 201 26.71 -7.44 -14.40
N PHE A 202 26.71 -6.39 -13.58
CA PHE A 202 27.73 -5.35 -13.64
C PHE A 202 29.14 -5.88 -13.34
N LYS A 203 29.29 -6.73 -12.31
CA LYS A 203 30.58 -7.37 -12.00
C LYS A 203 31.09 -8.26 -13.13
N LYS A 204 30.20 -8.97 -13.85
CA LYS A 204 30.57 -9.77 -15.02
C LYS A 204 31.09 -8.89 -16.16
N LEU A 205 30.37 -7.82 -16.48
CA LEU A 205 30.79 -6.85 -17.51
C LEU A 205 32.12 -6.20 -17.15
N GLN A 206 32.31 -5.83 -15.89
CA GLN A 206 33.58 -5.26 -15.42
C GLN A 206 34.73 -6.26 -15.59
N ALA A 207 34.53 -7.53 -15.22
CA ALA A 207 35.53 -8.57 -15.39
C ALA A 207 35.91 -8.77 -16.87
N GLU A 208 34.92 -8.81 -17.77
CA GLU A 208 35.13 -8.91 -19.22
C GLU A 208 35.95 -7.73 -19.77
N VAL A 209 35.64 -6.50 -19.35
CA VAL A 209 36.38 -5.29 -19.74
C VAL A 209 37.82 -5.32 -19.21
N THR A 210 38.04 -5.78 -17.97
CA THR A 210 39.38 -5.84 -17.38
C THR A 210 40.28 -6.90 -18.03
N HIS A 211 39.71 -8.03 -18.46
CA HIS A 211 40.49 -9.12 -19.05
C HIS A 211 40.80 -8.92 -20.54
N ASN A 212 40.09 -8.04 -21.25
CA ASN A 212 40.34 -7.82 -22.67
C ASN A 212 40.13 -6.36 -23.12
N PRO A 213 40.97 -5.41 -22.62
CA PRO A 213 40.79 -3.98 -22.86
C PRO A 213 40.90 -3.58 -24.34
N PHE A 214 41.54 -4.41 -25.18
CA PHE A 214 41.76 -4.13 -26.60
C PHE A 214 40.74 -4.77 -27.56
N SER A 215 39.88 -5.67 -27.10
CA SER A 215 38.84 -6.30 -27.94
C SER A 215 37.64 -5.40 -28.24
N PHE A 216 37.55 -4.22 -27.63
CA PHE A 216 36.41 -3.31 -27.74
C PHE A 216 36.45 -2.43 -28.99
N SER A 217 37.58 -2.34 -29.71
CA SER A 217 37.75 -1.33 -30.78
C SER A 217 37.33 -1.76 -32.19
N GLN A 218 36.99 -3.03 -32.45
CA GLN A 218 36.74 -3.49 -33.83
C GLN A 218 35.34 -4.02 -34.15
N GLY A 219 34.38 -3.99 -33.21
CA GLY A 219 33.02 -4.47 -33.46
C GLY A 219 31.94 -3.54 -32.91
N SER A 220 31.61 -2.48 -33.63
CA SER A 220 30.61 -1.46 -33.25
C SER A 220 29.15 -1.95 -33.12
N GLY A 221 28.90 -3.26 -33.16
CA GLY A 221 27.55 -3.85 -33.11
C GLY A 221 27.17 -4.66 -31.86
N GLY A 222 28.10 -4.95 -30.94
CA GLY A 222 27.87 -5.94 -29.87
C GLY A 222 27.23 -5.43 -28.56
N LEU A 223 27.57 -4.21 -28.13
CA LEU A 223 27.22 -3.73 -26.78
C LEU A 223 25.81 -3.18 -26.63
N SER A 224 25.21 -2.72 -27.73
CA SER A 224 23.80 -2.30 -27.74
C SER A 224 22.84 -3.45 -27.42
N THR A 225 23.28 -4.70 -27.60
CA THR A 225 22.47 -5.90 -27.32
C THR A 225 22.53 -6.31 -25.84
N LEU A 226 23.68 -6.18 -25.18
CA LEU A 226 23.86 -6.56 -23.77
C LEU A 226 23.44 -5.46 -22.78
N LEU A 227 23.59 -4.20 -23.18
CA LEU A 227 23.00 -3.04 -22.50
C LEU A 227 21.73 -2.59 -23.22
N ARG A 228 20.88 -3.54 -23.63
CA ARG A 228 19.47 -3.24 -23.85
C ARG A 228 18.84 -2.96 -22.49
N ILE A 229 19.22 -1.81 -21.91
CA ILE A 229 18.39 -1.07 -20.97
C ILE A 229 17.03 -1.07 -21.67
N PRO A 230 15.99 -1.71 -21.09
CA PRO A 230 14.67 -1.69 -21.71
C PRO A 230 14.40 -0.24 -22.07
N PRO A 231 13.97 0.07 -23.31
CA PRO A 231 13.77 1.44 -23.72
C PRO A 231 13.00 2.11 -22.60
N GLN A 232 13.62 3.12 -21.98
CA GLN A 232 12.94 4.00 -21.06
C GLN A 232 11.76 4.49 -21.88
N THR A 233 10.58 3.91 -21.65
CA THR A 233 9.35 4.36 -22.30
C THR A 233 9.25 5.81 -21.92
N GLY A 234 9.57 6.69 -22.87
CA GLY A 234 9.75 8.10 -22.64
C GLY A 234 8.46 8.69 -22.10
N ASN A 235 8.37 8.76 -20.77
CA ASN A 235 7.43 9.54 -19.97
C ASN A 235 7.67 9.35 -18.45
N ALA A 236 8.88 8.96 -18.02
CA ALA A 236 9.30 9.19 -16.65
C ALA A 236 10.12 10.49 -16.64
N GLY A 237 9.47 11.61 -16.30
CA GLY A 237 10.18 12.84 -15.95
C GLY A 237 11.14 12.59 -14.78
N PRO A 238 12.12 13.48 -14.53
CA PRO A 238 13.22 13.28 -13.59
C PRO A 238 12.84 13.26 -12.09
N THR A 239 11.57 12.99 -11.74
CA THR A 239 11.04 13.01 -10.38
C THR A 239 9.91 11.99 -10.18
N SER A 240 10.12 10.71 -10.50
CA SER A 240 9.29 9.68 -9.87
C SER A 240 9.91 9.34 -8.52
N PRO A 241 9.50 9.96 -7.39
CA PRO A 241 9.87 9.44 -6.09
C PRO A 241 9.47 7.96 -6.08
N THR A 242 10.35 7.11 -5.55
CA THR A 242 9.94 5.77 -5.13
C THR A 242 8.63 5.97 -4.35
N PRO A 243 7.50 5.35 -4.74
CA PRO A 243 6.26 5.51 -3.99
C PRO A 243 6.49 4.95 -2.60
N GLN A 244 6.86 5.82 -1.68
CA GLN A 244 6.93 5.52 -0.27
C GLN A 244 5.49 5.54 0.19
N SER A 245 4.97 4.40 0.64
CA SER A 245 3.63 4.43 1.22
C SER A 245 3.72 5.23 2.51
N PRO A 246 2.75 6.12 2.79
CA PRO A 246 2.64 6.82 4.07
C PRO A 246 2.78 5.87 5.27
N LEU A 247 2.22 4.65 5.15
CA LEU A 247 2.34 3.59 6.13
C LEU A 247 3.78 3.07 6.29
N SER A 248 4.56 2.99 5.21
CA SER A 248 5.92 2.45 5.25
C SER A 248 6.92 3.39 5.94
N GLU A 249 6.75 4.70 5.84
CA GLU A 249 7.54 5.67 6.61
C GLU A 249 7.09 5.70 8.07
N PHE A 250 5.78 5.66 8.32
CA PHE A 250 5.24 5.60 9.68
C PHE A 250 5.61 4.29 10.41
N LEU A 251 5.52 3.12 9.77
CA LEU A 251 5.94 1.84 10.36
C LEU A 251 7.46 1.81 10.64
N ARG A 252 8.28 2.55 9.86
CA ARG A 252 9.69 2.78 10.22
C ARG A 252 9.81 3.69 11.45
N GLY A 253 8.94 4.68 11.61
CA GLY A 253 8.86 5.53 12.80
C GLY A 253 8.40 4.77 14.05
N LEU A 254 7.41 3.89 13.94
CA LEU A 254 6.91 3.06 15.05
C LEU A 254 7.92 2.01 15.53
N ALA A 255 8.82 1.53 14.66
CA ALA A 255 9.92 0.66 15.05
C ALA A 255 10.95 1.34 15.99
N VAL A 256 10.81 2.65 16.22
CA VAL A 256 11.70 3.48 17.06
C VAL A 256 11.01 3.93 18.36
N PHE A 257 9.82 3.44 18.72
CA PHE A 257 9.16 3.74 20.00
C PHE A 257 9.35 2.63 21.06
N PRO A 258 10.39 2.67 21.91
CA PRO A 258 10.45 1.88 23.14
C PRO A 258 9.66 2.62 24.23
N GLY A 259 8.33 2.48 24.27
CA GLY A 259 7.53 3.33 25.17
C GLY A 259 6.20 2.80 25.70
N LEU A 260 5.88 1.52 25.52
CA LEU A 260 4.71 0.87 26.13
C LEU A 260 5.16 -0.17 27.16
N ARG A 261 5.86 0.29 28.19
CA ARG A 261 6.03 -0.47 29.44
C ARG A 261 6.12 0.50 30.61
N GLU A 262 5.29 0.21 31.61
CA GLU A 262 5.30 0.72 32.99
C GLU A 262 4.51 2.01 33.25
N GLY A 263 3.20 1.84 33.40
CA GLY A 263 2.49 2.46 34.50
C GLY A 263 2.54 1.51 35.69
N LYS A 264 3.44 1.77 36.64
CA LYS A 264 3.30 1.28 38.03
C LYS A 264 2.49 2.34 38.77
N GLU A 265 1.36 1.90 39.30
CA GLU A 265 0.54 2.67 40.23
C GLU A 265 1.30 2.81 41.56
N ASP A 266 1.34 4.04 42.09
CA ASP A 266 1.62 4.34 43.48
C ASP A 266 0.29 4.43 44.26
#